data_AF-A0A9K3L2Y5-F1
#
_entry.id   AF-A0A9K3L2Y5-F1
#
_cell.length_a   1.000
_cell.length_b   1.000
_cell.length_c   1.000
_cell.angle_alpha   90.00
_cell.angle_beta   90.00
_cell.angle_gamma   90.00
#
_symmetry.space_group_name_H-M   'P 1'
#
loop_
_entity.id
_entity.type
_entity.pdbx_description
1 polymer ?
#
loop_
_entity_poly.entity_id
_entity_poly.type
_entity_poly.pdbx_seq_one_letter_code
_entity_poly.pdbx_strand_id
1 'polypeptide(L)'
;MDIVLQKLQPISRFLDRIQRFLSLELLEHHPQFDQPTKPGKVSLVGCTLGTIWGIHMTMLLGISVLLSVWRRHDILDRDADAALSNETDNLLPVETVPVRLWMAWTWCFYIVSLCTFHLLEFFVTAFYNPLEASSDSFLINHSKAYTAAILLAACEFWIRFLFFPYLPNRGVLLVGILLVFLSQTIRSTAMKTCGESFNHFIQTSKKDNHKLVTNGIYRFLRHPSYVGFFYYSIGTQVVLHNCICTVVFALAGWSFFSRRIPYEERSLIHHFGDEYLEYANRTHVGIPFISKKGLVPEEETDQDSDRNEEGVEQTLTLEQDDNDDGCGGVDNDDDVVIVAGDLVHSHGSGGKKTN
;
A
#
# COMPACT_ATOMS: atom_id res chain seq x y z
N MET A 1 -2.78 53.30 3.59
CA MET A 1 -1.84 52.16 3.63
C MET A 1 -2.33 51.08 4.59
N ASP A 2 -2.67 51.45 5.83
CA ASP A 2 -3.05 50.50 6.88
C ASP A 2 -4.32 49.69 6.58
N ILE A 3 -5.33 50.31 5.95
CA ILE A 3 -6.57 49.61 5.53
C ILE A 3 -6.27 48.52 4.50
N VAL A 4 -5.28 48.74 3.62
CA VAL A 4 -4.86 47.75 2.61
C VAL A 4 -4.08 46.62 3.28
N LEU A 5 -3.18 46.94 4.21
CA LEU A 5 -2.43 45.95 4.99
C LEU A 5 -3.36 45.07 5.85
N GLN A 6 -4.40 45.65 6.44
CA GLN A 6 -5.38 44.93 7.25
C GLN A 6 -6.23 43.96 6.40
N LYS A 7 -6.54 44.32 5.15
CA LYS A 7 -7.21 43.43 4.19
C LYS A 7 -6.31 42.33 3.66
N LEU A 8 -5.00 42.54 3.62
CA LEU A 8 -4.01 41.54 3.17
C LEU A 8 -3.53 40.61 4.28
N GLN A 9 -3.69 40.98 5.56
CA GLN A 9 -3.31 40.15 6.72
C GLN A 9 -3.87 38.71 6.73
N PRO A 10 -5.12 38.43 6.30
CA PRO A 10 -5.63 37.07 6.22
C PRO A 10 -4.90 36.26 5.14
N ILE A 11 -4.59 36.89 4.01
CA ILE A 11 -3.89 36.30 2.88
C ILE A 11 -2.43 36.02 3.27
N SER A 12 -1.75 36.98 3.90
CA SER A 12 -0.40 36.80 4.43
C SER A 12 -0.33 35.66 5.45
N ARG A 13 -1.27 35.58 6.41
CA ARG A 13 -1.32 34.46 7.37
C ARG A 13 -1.59 33.11 6.71
N PHE A 14 -2.38 33.09 5.64
CA PHE A 14 -2.63 31.89 4.84
C PHE A 14 -1.38 31.47 4.05
N LEU A 15 -0.70 32.43 3.41
CA LEU A 15 0.55 32.19 2.70
C LEU A 15 1.66 31.74 3.65
N ASP A 16 1.77 32.32 4.86
CA ASP A 16 2.71 31.86 5.89
C ASP A 16 2.42 30.43 6.34
N ARG A 17 1.14 30.01 6.38
CA ARG A 17 0.80 28.61 6.68
C ARG A 17 1.22 27.68 5.56
N ILE A 18 1.02 28.10 4.30
CA ILE A 18 1.48 27.34 3.13
C ILE A 18 3.01 27.28 3.10
N GLN A 19 3.69 28.40 3.36
CA GLN A 19 5.15 28.48 3.34
C GLN A 19 5.75 27.59 4.42
N ARG A 20 5.23 27.63 5.66
CA ARG A 20 5.69 26.75 6.75
C ARG A 20 5.41 25.26 6.49
N PHE A 21 4.32 24.98 5.79
CA PHE A 21 4.00 23.63 5.33
C PHE A 21 4.99 23.16 4.25
N LEU A 22 5.30 24.01 3.27
CA LEU A 22 6.24 23.71 2.19
C LEU A 22 7.70 23.67 2.66
N SER A 23 8.07 24.47 3.66
CA SER A 23 9.40 24.45 4.29
C SER A 23 9.59 23.27 5.24
N LEU A 24 8.54 22.47 5.45
CA LEU A 24 8.54 21.33 6.38
C LEU A 24 8.91 21.75 7.81
N GLU A 25 8.67 23.00 8.21
CA GLU A 25 8.95 23.50 9.57
C GLU A 25 8.18 22.71 10.65
N LEU A 26 7.02 22.16 10.30
CA LEU A 26 6.26 21.24 11.16
C LEU A 26 7.05 19.97 11.53
N LEU A 27 8.05 19.61 10.72
CA LEU A 27 8.89 18.43 10.90
C LEU A 27 10.26 18.77 11.53
N GLU A 28 10.51 20.04 11.86
CA GLU A 28 11.79 20.54 12.39
C GLU A 28 12.02 20.15 13.86
N HIS A 29 10.98 19.74 14.58
CA HIS A 29 11.10 19.23 15.96
C HIS A 29 11.18 17.70 16.04
N HIS A 30 11.34 17.04 14.90
CA HIS A 30 11.37 15.59 14.80
C HIS A 30 12.80 15.12 14.46
N PRO A 31 13.51 14.49 15.41
CA PRO A 31 14.95 14.17 15.30
C PRO A 31 15.32 13.41 14.01
N GLN A 32 14.43 12.58 13.49
CA GLN A 32 14.59 11.77 12.30
C GLN A 32 14.63 12.57 10.98
N PHE A 33 14.14 13.82 10.98
CA PHE A 33 14.21 14.73 9.82
C PHE A 33 15.38 15.72 9.92
N ASP A 34 16.06 15.78 11.07
CA ASP A 34 17.25 16.60 11.32
C ASP A 34 18.57 15.82 11.27
N GLN A 35 18.51 14.49 11.27
CA GLN A 35 19.71 13.67 11.12
C GLN A 35 20.26 13.76 9.68
N PRO A 36 21.52 14.20 9.48
CA PRO A 36 22.11 14.34 8.14
C PRO A 36 22.28 13.01 7.40
N THR A 37 22.15 11.88 8.10
CA THR A 37 22.26 10.52 7.55
C THR A 37 20.93 9.95 7.06
N LYS A 38 19.78 10.53 7.45
CA LYS A 38 18.46 10.04 7.04
C LYS A 38 17.89 10.98 5.97
N PRO A 39 17.57 10.50 4.76
CA PRO A 39 17.19 11.37 3.63
C PRO A 39 15.81 12.01 3.78
N GLY A 40 15.17 12.01 4.95
CA GLY A 40 13.74 12.31 5.14
C GLY A 40 13.27 13.60 4.47
N LYS A 41 13.94 14.74 4.72
CA LYS A 41 13.58 16.04 4.12
C LYS A 41 13.83 16.06 2.60
N VAL A 42 14.97 15.54 2.15
CA VAL A 42 15.37 15.53 0.73
C VAL A 42 14.50 14.57 -0.09
N SER A 43 14.20 13.39 0.46
CA SER A 43 13.33 12.38 -0.15
C SER A 43 11.89 12.89 -0.21
N LEU A 44 11.40 13.61 0.80
CA LEU A 44 10.07 14.20 0.78
C LEU A 44 9.93 15.29 -0.30
N VAL A 45 10.88 16.22 -0.36
CA VAL A 45 10.91 17.26 -1.40
C VAL A 45 11.09 16.63 -2.78
N GLY A 46 11.97 15.64 -2.91
CA GLY A 46 12.19 14.91 -4.16
C GLY A 46 10.95 14.14 -4.64
N CYS A 47 10.26 13.43 -3.75
CA CYS A 47 9.05 12.67 -4.07
C CYS A 47 7.86 13.58 -4.38
N THR A 48 7.69 14.68 -3.65
CA THR A 48 6.62 15.66 -3.93
C THR A 48 6.84 16.37 -5.26
N LEU A 49 8.05 16.91 -5.49
CA LEU A 49 8.40 17.53 -6.77
C LEU A 49 8.38 16.53 -7.92
N GLY A 50 8.87 15.31 -7.71
CA GLY A 50 8.83 14.23 -8.69
C GLY A 50 7.40 13.82 -9.05
N THR A 51 6.49 13.81 -8.08
CA THR A 51 5.08 13.53 -8.33
C THR A 51 4.41 14.67 -9.09
N ILE A 52 4.62 15.92 -8.67
CA ILE A 52 4.08 17.10 -9.35
C ILE A 52 4.57 17.12 -10.80
N TRP A 53 5.88 16.90 -11.01
CA TRP A 53 6.48 16.80 -12.34
C TRP A 53 5.90 15.62 -13.13
N GLY A 54 5.78 14.44 -12.53
CA GLY A 54 5.21 13.25 -13.18
C GLY A 54 3.77 13.45 -13.62
N ILE A 55 2.93 14.06 -12.77
CA ILE A 55 1.55 14.41 -13.09
C ILE A 55 1.52 15.42 -14.26
N HIS A 56 2.33 16.48 -14.18
CA HIS A 56 2.43 17.46 -15.25
C HIS A 56 2.88 16.85 -16.58
N MET A 57 3.92 16.01 -16.58
CA MET A 57 4.42 15.33 -17.78
C MET A 57 3.37 14.37 -18.36
N THR A 58 2.64 13.67 -17.50
CA THR A 58 1.58 12.74 -17.93
C THR A 58 0.41 13.51 -18.54
N MET A 59 0.03 14.66 -17.96
CA MET A 59 -0.98 15.55 -18.54
C MET A 59 -0.52 16.16 -19.87
N LEU A 60 0.74 16.62 -19.95
CA LEU A 60 1.32 17.16 -21.18
C LEU A 60 1.42 16.11 -22.28
N LEU A 61 1.75 14.87 -21.95
CA LEU A 61 1.71 13.75 -22.89
C LEU A 61 0.29 13.49 -23.37
N GLY A 62 -0.70 13.50 -22.47
CA GLY A 62 -2.11 13.42 -22.83
C GLY A 62 -2.54 14.55 -23.79
N ILE A 63 -2.11 15.79 -23.53
CA ILE A 63 -2.35 16.96 -24.40
C ILE A 63 -1.60 16.84 -25.74
N SER A 64 -0.39 16.30 -25.75
CA SER A 64 0.37 16.10 -26.98
C SER A 64 -0.26 15.03 -27.88
N VAL A 65 -0.73 13.93 -27.28
CA VAL A 65 -1.51 12.91 -27.99
C VAL A 65 -2.82 13.51 -28.50
N LEU A 66 -3.52 14.30 -27.69
CA LEU A 66 -4.69 15.09 -28.10
C LEU A 66 -4.42 15.94 -29.34
N LEU A 67 -3.38 16.76 -29.30
CA LEU A 67 -3.03 17.67 -30.39
C LEU A 67 -2.56 16.90 -31.63
N SER A 68 -1.83 15.81 -31.46
CA SER A 68 -1.35 14.99 -32.58
C SER A 68 -2.50 14.29 -33.30
N VAL A 69 -3.48 13.83 -32.54
CA VAL A 69 -4.65 13.16 -33.09
C VAL A 69 -5.65 14.17 -33.68
N TRP A 70 -5.88 15.31 -33.01
CA TRP A 70 -6.68 16.42 -33.56
C TRP A 70 -6.06 16.96 -34.85
N ARG A 71 -4.75 17.18 -34.88
CA ARG A 71 -4.02 17.61 -36.08
C ARG A 71 -4.13 16.58 -37.21
N ARG A 72 -4.06 15.28 -36.88
CA ARG A 72 -4.27 14.22 -37.88
C ARG A 72 -5.71 14.20 -38.39
N HIS A 73 -6.71 14.46 -37.55
CA HIS A 73 -8.10 14.60 -37.97
C HIS A 73 -8.29 15.83 -38.88
N ASP A 74 -7.75 17.00 -38.51
CA ASP A 74 -7.84 18.23 -39.33
C ASP A 74 -7.12 18.08 -40.69
N ILE A 75 -5.98 17.38 -40.71
CA ILE A 75 -5.29 17.04 -41.96
C ILE A 75 -6.13 16.07 -42.80
N LEU A 76 -6.70 15.03 -42.20
CA LEU A 76 -7.55 14.08 -42.91
C LEU A 76 -8.85 14.73 -43.39
N ASP A 77 -9.45 15.67 -42.65
CA ASP A 77 -10.61 16.44 -43.11
C ASP A 77 -10.24 17.38 -44.26
N ARG A 78 -9.08 18.06 -44.19
CA ARG A 78 -8.57 18.90 -45.29
C ARG A 78 -8.24 18.10 -46.54
N ASP A 79 -7.61 16.94 -46.38
CA ASP A 79 -7.28 16.02 -47.47
C ASP A 79 -8.55 15.31 -47.98
N ALA A 80 -9.54 15.05 -47.12
CA ALA A 80 -10.85 14.54 -47.51
C ALA A 80 -11.67 15.58 -48.23
N ASP A 81 -11.70 16.86 -47.83
CA ASP A 81 -12.34 17.95 -48.55
C ASP A 81 -11.65 18.20 -49.91
N ALA A 82 -10.33 18.05 -49.97
CA ALA A 82 -9.57 18.07 -51.21
C ALA A 82 -9.86 16.84 -52.09
N ALA A 83 -10.03 15.66 -51.51
CA ALA A 83 -10.39 14.42 -52.21
C ALA A 83 -11.89 14.33 -52.55
N LEU A 84 -12.79 15.01 -51.83
CA LEU A 84 -14.22 15.07 -52.12
C LEU A 84 -14.51 15.94 -53.35
N SER A 85 -13.51 16.70 -53.82
CA SER A 85 -13.51 17.29 -55.15
C SER A 85 -13.25 16.27 -56.27
N ASN A 86 -12.88 15.03 -55.93
CA ASN A 86 -12.57 13.97 -56.88
C ASN A 86 -12.85 12.57 -56.27
N GLU A 87 -14.07 12.09 -56.49
CA GLU A 87 -14.59 10.73 -56.18
C GLU A 87 -15.05 10.45 -54.74
N THR A 88 -16.38 10.41 -54.60
CA THR A 88 -17.14 9.68 -53.60
C THR A 88 -16.86 8.18 -53.69
N ASP A 89 -16.27 7.60 -52.65
CA ASP A 89 -16.78 6.41 -51.94
C ASP A 89 -15.63 5.64 -51.24
N ASN A 90 -15.86 5.34 -49.96
CA ASN A 90 -15.16 4.38 -49.10
C ASN A 90 -13.83 4.79 -48.45
N LEU A 91 -13.87 5.49 -47.30
CA LEU A 91 -12.81 5.35 -46.29
C LEU A 91 -13.35 5.35 -44.84
N LEU A 92 -12.66 4.56 -44.00
CA LEU A 92 -13.00 3.99 -42.68
C LEU A 92 -13.52 4.96 -41.59
N PRO A 93 -14.29 4.47 -40.59
CA PRO A 93 -14.97 5.33 -39.62
C PRO A 93 -14.00 6.06 -38.69
N VAL A 94 -14.20 7.38 -38.61
CA VAL A 94 -13.49 8.37 -37.77
C VAL A 94 -13.93 8.27 -36.30
N GLU A 95 -13.97 7.05 -35.74
CA GLU A 95 -14.41 6.82 -34.34
C GLU A 95 -13.29 6.42 -33.38
N THR A 96 -12.06 6.18 -33.85
CA THR A 96 -10.99 5.60 -33.01
C THR A 96 -10.19 6.63 -32.19
N VAL A 97 -10.14 7.88 -32.64
CA VAL A 97 -9.50 9.03 -31.99
C VAL A 97 -10.03 9.29 -30.57
N PRO A 98 -11.35 9.41 -30.34
CA PRO A 98 -11.87 9.67 -29.00
C PRO A 98 -11.57 8.50 -28.03
N VAL A 99 -11.60 7.25 -28.49
CA VAL A 99 -11.41 6.08 -27.61
C VAL A 99 -10.04 6.06 -26.93
N ARG A 100 -8.97 6.22 -27.72
CA ARG A 100 -7.60 6.19 -27.21
C ARG A 100 -7.32 7.36 -26.27
N LEU A 101 -7.93 8.51 -26.55
CA LEU A 101 -7.89 9.67 -25.66
C LEU A 101 -8.52 9.36 -24.30
N TRP A 102 -9.71 8.77 -24.28
CA TRP A 102 -10.38 8.36 -23.05
C TRP A 102 -9.55 7.35 -22.26
N MET A 103 -8.92 6.39 -22.93
CA MET A 103 -8.01 5.44 -22.29
C MET A 103 -6.79 6.13 -21.70
N ALA A 104 -6.16 7.07 -22.44
CA ALA A 104 -5.04 7.85 -21.93
C ALA A 104 -5.43 8.61 -20.65
N TRP A 105 -6.63 9.19 -20.60
CA TRP A 105 -7.13 9.83 -19.38
C TRP A 105 -7.23 8.85 -18.20
N THR A 106 -7.73 7.63 -18.41
CA THR A 106 -7.79 6.61 -17.33
C THR A 106 -6.39 6.20 -16.84
N TRP A 107 -5.41 6.16 -17.74
CA TRP A 107 -4.01 5.94 -17.36
C TRP A 107 -3.45 7.09 -16.52
N CYS A 108 -3.68 8.34 -16.94
CA CYS A 108 -3.29 9.52 -16.16
C CYS A 108 -3.89 9.47 -14.76
N PHE A 109 -5.19 9.17 -14.65
CA PHE A 109 -5.87 9.03 -13.36
C PHE A 109 -5.22 7.94 -12.50
N TYR A 110 -4.93 6.78 -13.08
CA TYR A 110 -4.26 5.68 -12.37
C TYR A 110 -2.90 6.10 -11.80
N ILE A 111 -2.05 6.74 -12.61
CA ILE A 111 -0.72 7.21 -12.18
C ILE A 111 -0.85 8.27 -11.07
N VAL A 112 -1.73 9.27 -11.25
CA VAL A 112 -2.00 10.30 -10.22
C VAL A 112 -2.47 9.66 -8.91
N SER A 113 -3.36 8.67 -9.01
CA SER A 113 -3.90 7.96 -7.85
C SER A 113 -2.81 7.18 -7.12
N LEU A 114 -1.93 6.48 -7.85
CA LEU A 114 -0.83 5.71 -7.29
C LEU A 114 0.18 6.62 -6.58
N CYS A 115 0.57 7.73 -7.21
CA CYS A 115 1.45 8.69 -6.57
C CYS A 115 0.80 9.31 -5.32
N THR A 116 -0.49 9.64 -5.40
CA THR A 116 -1.26 10.19 -4.28
C THR A 116 -1.33 9.21 -3.12
N PHE A 117 -1.53 7.91 -3.39
CA PHE A 117 -1.49 6.86 -2.37
C PHE A 117 -0.15 6.86 -1.64
N HIS A 118 0.97 6.77 -2.36
CA HIS A 118 2.30 6.72 -1.75
C HIS A 118 2.66 8.00 -0.98
N LEU A 119 2.24 9.16 -1.48
CA LEU A 119 2.40 10.44 -0.77
C LEU A 119 1.55 10.51 0.49
N LEU A 120 0.28 10.09 0.44
CA LEU A 120 -0.59 10.09 1.60
C LEU A 120 -0.11 9.09 2.66
N GLU A 121 0.46 7.95 2.26
CA GLU A 121 1.09 7.02 3.21
C GLU A 121 2.19 7.70 4.01
N PHE A 122 3.12 8.37 3.32
CA PHE A 122 4.18 9.10 3.97
C PHE A 122 3.63 10.24 4.83
N PHE A 123 2.79 11.12 4.27
CA PHE A 123 2.34 12.32 4.97
C PHE A 123 1.50 11.98 6.20
N VAL A 124 0.55 11.05 6.09
CA VAL A 124 -0.29 10.66 7.23
C VAL A 124 0.58 10.03 8.32
N THR A 125 1.59 9.23 7.95
CA THR A 125 2.57 8.70 8.92
C THR A 125 3.37 9.84 9.57
N ALA A 126 3.93 10.75 8.78
CA ALA A 126 4.71 11.88 9.28
C ALA A 126 3.90 12.80 10.22
N PHE A 127 2.59 12.97 9.99
CA PHE A 127 1.75 13.81 10.84
C PHE A 127 1.25 13.12 12.12
N TYR A 128 0.96 11.83 12.07
CA TYR A 128 0.26 11.13 13.16
C TYR A 128 1.09 10.05 13.86
N ASN A 129 2.20 9.62 13.25
CA ASN A 129 3.21 8.77 13.84
C ASN A 129 4.62 9.21 13.39
N PRO A 130 5.04 10.44 13.75
CA PRO A 130 6.27 11.02 13.23
C PRO A 130 7.49 10.15 13.56
N LEU A 131 7.56 9.56 14.77
CA LEU A 131 8.72 8.82 15.26
C LEU A 131 9.09 7.60 14.38
N GLU A 132 8.09 6.99 13.74
CA GLU A 132 8.29 5.84 12.84
C GLU A 132 8.36 6.26 11.35
N ALA A 133 8.22 7.56 11.04
CA ALA A 133 8.24 8.04 9.66
C ALA A 133 9.65 7.98 9.06
N SER A 134 9.77 7.27 7.93
CA SER A 134 11.02 7.09 7.18
C SER A 134 10.75 7.10 5.67
N SER A 135 11.80 6.89 4.86
CA SER A 135 11.65 6.67 3.41
C SER A 135 10.81 5.41 3.10
N ASP A 136 10.77 4.43 3.99
CA ASP A 136 10.00 3.21 3.80
C ASP A 136 8.49 3.44 4.01
N SER A 137 8.11 4.51 4.72
CA SER A 137 6.72 4.92 4.89
C SER A 137 6.06 5.31 3.57
N PHE A 138 6.82 5.57 2.50
CA PHE A 138 6.25 5.71 1.16
C PHE A 138 5.70 4.39 0.61
N LEU A 139 6.10 3.23 1.11
CA LEU A 139 5.69 1.89 0.63
C LEU A 139 6.00 1.59 -0.84
N ILE A 140 6.96 2.29 -1.45
CA ILE A 140 7.30 2.12 -2.89
C ILE A 140 7.89 0.73 -3.17
N ASN A 141 8.82 0.27 -2.33
CA ASN A 141 9.58 -0.97 -2.54
C ASN A 141 9.31 -2.06 -1.49
N HIS A 142 8.10 -2.13 -0.94
CA HIS A 142 7.83 -3.04 0.18
C HIS A 142 7.77 -4.54 -0.24
N SER A 143 7.59 -4.86 -1.53
CA SER A 143 7.71 -6.25 -2.01
C SER A 143 7.93 -6.35 -3.53
N LYS A 144 8.69 -7.37 -3.95
CA LYS A 144 8.85 -7.73 -5.38
C LYS A 144 7.51 -8.08 -6.02
N ALA A 145 6.61 -8.73 -5.27
CA ALA A 145 5.27 -9.09 -5.72
C ALA A 145 4.41 -7.87 -6.05
N TYR A 146 4.49 -6.81 -5.22
CA TYR A 146 3.81 -5.54 -5.49
C TYR A 146 4.34 -4.87 -6.77
N THR A 147 5.66 -4.80 -6.95
CA THR A 147 6.25 -4.28 -8.19
C THR A 147 5.80 -5.07 -9.41
N ALA A 148 5.80 -6.40 -9.33
CA ALA A 148 5.32 -7.28 -10.40
C ALA A 148 3.83 -7.04 -10.71
N ALA A 149 2.99 -6.82 -9.70
CA ALA A 149 1.57 -6.53 -9.88
C ALA A 149 1.34 -5.20 -10.61
N ILE A 150 2.08 -4.14 -10.26
CA ILE A 150 2.02 -2.85 -10.97
C ILE A 150 2.45 -3.00 -12.44
N LEU A 151 3.54 -3.75 -12.69
CA LEU A 151 4.02 -4.01 -14.04
C LEU A 151 2.99 -4.82 -14.84
N LEU A 152 2.37 -5.83 -14.24
CA LEU A 152 1.32 -6.63 -14.87
C LEU A 152 0.10 -5.77 -15.24
N ALA A 153 -0.34 -4.90 -14.34
CA ALA A 153 -1.42 -3.94 -14.59
C ALA A 153 -1.09 -2.98 -15.74
N ALA A 154 0.15 -2.50 -15.79
CA ALA A 154 0.64 -1.68 -16.89
C ALA A 154 0.65 -2.48 -18.21
N CYS A 155 1.17 -3.71 -18.21
CA CYS A 155 1.20 -4.58 -19.38
C CYS A 155 -0.20 -4.84 -19.93
N GLU A 156 -1.17 -5.25 -19.10
CA GLU A 156 -2.54 -5.47 -19.54
C GLU A 156 -3.14 -4.21 -20.15
N PHE A 157 -2.97 -3.06 -19.48
CA PHE A 157 -3.47 -1.79 -19.99
C PHE A 157 -2.85 -1.41 -21.33
N TRP A 158 -1.53 -1.47 -21.47
CA TRP A 158 -0.83 -1.02 -22.68
C TRP A 158 -0.99 -1.98 -23.85
N ILE A 159 -1.05 -3.29 -23.61
CA ILE A 159 -1.43 -4.27 -24.64
C ILE A 159 -2.84 -3.96 -25.15
N ARG A 160 -3.80 -3.76 -24.24
CA ARG A 160 -5.17 -3.38 -24.60
C ARG A 160 -5.21 -2.04 -25.33
N PHE A 161 -4.44 -1.06 -24.86
CA PHE A 161 -4.30 0.23 -25.52
C PHE A 161 -3.81 0.08 -26.95
N LEU A 162 -2.72 -0.66 -27.19
CA LEU A 162 -2.13 -0.78 -28.53
C LEU A 162 -3.01 -1.59 -29.49
N PHE A 163 -3.46 -2.77 -29.06
CA PHE A 163 -4.05 -3.78 -29.94
C PHE A 163 -5.58 -3.84 -29.91
N PHE A 164 -6.23 -3.49 -28.80
CA PHE A 164 -7.67 -3.69 -28.59
C PHE A 164 -8.36 -2.47 -27.93
N PRO A 165 -8.28 -1.27 -28.53
CA PRO A 165 -8.91 -0.08 -27.95
C PRO A 165 -10.44 -0.20 -28.02
N TYR A 166 -11.10 -0.06 -26.87
CA TYR A 166 -12.55 0.02 -26.78
C TYR A 166 -12.96 1.07 -25.74
N LEU A 167 -14.17 1.61 -25.90
CA LEU A 167 -14.70 2.62 -24.97
C LEU A 167 -14.97 1.98 -23.61
N PRO A 168 -14.33 2.48 -22.53
CA PRO A 168 -14.61 1.98 -21.19
C PRO A 168 -16.08 2.24 -20.82
N ASN A 169 -16.68 1.29 -20.10
CA ASN A 169 -18.03 1.45 -19.60
C ASN A 169 -18.04 2.54 -18.51
N ARG A 170 -18.82 3.61 -18.72
CA ARG A 170 -18.85 4.76 -17.81
C ARG A 170 -19.30 4.40 -16.39
N GLY A 171 -20.20 3.42 -16.24
CA GLY A 171 -20.65 2.94 -14.94
C GLY A 171 -19.53 2.21 -14.20
N VAL A 172 -18.81 1.33 -14.88
CA VAL A 172 -17.64 0.62 -14.33
C VAL A 172 -16.55 1.61 -13.93
N LEU A 173 -16.28 2.61 -14.77
CA LEU A 173 -15.34 3.69 -14.45
C LEU A 173 -15.72 4.43 -13.17
N LEU A 174 -16.99 4.86 -13.06
CA LEU A 174 -17.49 5.57 -11.89
C LEU A 174 -17.34 4.72 -10.61
N VAL A 175 -17.68 3.43 -10.68
CA VAL A 175 -17.48 2.49 -9.57
C VAL A 175 -16.00 2.40 -9.19
N GLY A 176 -15.09 2.27 -10.16
CA GLY A 176 -13.65 2.24 -9.90
C GLY A 176 -13.14 3.50 -9.22
N ILE A 177 -13.56 4.68 -9.70
CA ILE A 177 -13.19 5.98 -9.11
C ILE A 177 -13.69 6.08 -7.67
N LEU A 178 -14.97 5.78 -7.44
CA LEU A 178 -15.55 5.81 -6.10
C LEU A 178 -14.84 4.84 -5.16
N LEU A 179 -14.50 3.64 -5.64
CA LEU A 179 -13.78 2.64 -4.86
C LEU A 179 -12.39 3.16 -4.48
N VAL A 180 -11.64 3.76 -5.41
CA VAL A 180 -10.32 4.37 -5.12
C VAL A 180 -10.42 5.46 -4.06
N PHE A 181 -11.31 6.44 -4.24
CA PHE A 181 -11.45 7.56 -3.30
C PHE A 181 -11.93 7.13 -1.92
N LEU A 182 -12.96 6.29 -1.84
CA LEU A 182 -13.51 5.81 -0.57
C LEU A 182 -12.47 4.97 0.17
N SER A 183 -11.78 4.07 -0.54
CA SER A 183 -10.78 3.18 0.05
C SER A 183 -9.54 3.95 0.55
N GLN A 184 -9.08 4.96 -0.20
CA GLN A 184 -8.03 5.85 0.26
C GLN A 184 -8.45 6.63 1.51
N THR A 185 -9.68 7.14 1.54
CA THR A 185 -10.22 7.87 2.70
C THR A 185 -10.27 6.98 3.94
N ILE A 186 -10.75 5.75 3.79
CA ILE A 186 -10.77 4.73 4.85
C ILE A 186 -9.35 4.49 5.36
N ARG A 187 -8.38 4.30 4.46
CA ARG A 187 -6.99 4.03 4.82
C ARG A 187 -6.35 5.18 5.59
N SER A 188 -6.42 6.41 5.06
CA SER A 188 -5.86 7.59 5.72
C SER A 188 -6.55 7.88 7.06
N THR A 189 -7.86 7.64 7.17
CA THR A 189 -8.59 7.79 8.44
C THR A 189 -8.18 6.74 9.46
N ALA A 190 -7.96 5.48 9.03
CA ALA A 190 -7.46 4.41 9.89
C ALA A 190 -6.08 4.75 10.46
N MET A 191 -5.13 5.13 9.61
CA MET A 191 -3.79 5.55 10.02
C MET A 191 -3.84 6.73 11.01
N LYS A 192 -4.62 7.76 10.69
CA LYS A 192 -4.83 8.91 11.58
C LYS A 192 -5.42 8.51 12.95
N THR A 193 -6.42 7.64 12.95
CA THR A 193 -7.12 7.23 14.18
C THR A 193 -6.21 6.35 15.06
N CYS A 194 -5.38 5.52 14.43
CA CYS A 194 -4.45 4.64 15.12
C CYS A 194 -3.18 5.38 15.63
N GLY A 195 -2.73 6.41 14.90
CA GLY A 195 -1.63 7.28 15.33
C GLY A 195 -0.34 6.52 15.62
N GLU A 196 0.26 6.74 16.79
CA GLU A 196 1.48 6.08 17.25
C GLU A 196 1.37 4.55 17.37
N SER A 197 0.14 4.01 17.47
CA SER A 197 -0.09 2.56 17.46
C SER A 197 -0.14 1.97 16.05
N PHE A 198 -0.07 2.79 15.00
CA PHE A 198 -0.01 2.34 13.61
C PHE A 198 1.42 1.97 13.21
N ASN A 199 1.61 0.78 12.67
CA ASN A 199 2.87 0.38 12.04
C ASN A 199 2.61 -0.36 10.72
N HIS A 200 3.49 -0.14 9.73
CA HIS A 200 3.45 -0.85 8.45
C HIS A 200 3.91 -2.31 8.60
N PHE A 201 4.70 -2.61 9.62
CA PHE A 201 5.17 -3.94 10.00
C PHE A 201 4.45 -4.44 11.25
N ILE A 202 4.24 -5.75 11.32
CA ILE A 202 3.58 -6.36 12.48
C ILE A 202 4.56 -6.33 13.63
N GLN A 203 4.19 -5.62 14.70
CA GLN A 203 4.99 -5.57 15.93
C GLN A 203 4.73 -6.84 16.73
N THR A 204 5.78 -7.61 16.98
CA THR A 204 5.75 -8.81 17.84
C THR A 204 6.08 -8.51 19.30
N SER A 205 6.60 -7.31 19.59
CA SER A 205 6.95 -6.83 20.93
C SER A 205 6.15 -5.57 21.31
N LYS A 206 5.75 -5.47 22.57
CA LYS A 206 4.96 -4.36 23.10
C LYS A 206 5.85 -3.14 23.36
N LYS A 207 5.75 -2.12 22.52
CA LYS A 207 6.28 -0.78 22.83
C LYS A 207 5.44 -0.15 23.96
N ASP A 208 6.06 0.64 24.84
CA ASP A 208 5.39 1.29 25.98
C ASP A 208 4.19 2.16 25.59
N ASN A 209 4.19 2.70 24.36
CA ASN A 209 3.11 3.54 23.82
C ASN A 209 2.03 2.74 23.04
N HIS A 210 2.13 1.42 22.93
CA HIS A 210 1.17 0.63 22.16
C HIS A 210 -0.14 0.46 22.93
N LYS A 211 -1.20 1.11 22.45
CA LYS A 211 -2.55 1.07 23.05
C LYS A 211 -3.54 0.44 22.08
N LEU A 212 -4.53 -0.27 22.63
CA LEU A 212 -5.61 -0.81 21.81
C LEU A 212 -6.56 0.31 21.38
N VAL A 213 -6.61 0.59 20.08
CA VAL A 213 -7.46 1.63 19.49
C VAL A 213 -8.79 1.05 19.05
N THR A 214 -9.89 1.50 19.64
CA THR A 214 -11.26 0.97 19.39
C THR A 214 -12.29 2.06 19.01
N ASN A 215 -11.86 3.31 18.88
CA ASN A 215 -12.70 4.46 18.55
C ASN A 215 -12.68 4.82 17.05
N GLY A 216 -13.55 5.74 16.64
CA GLY A 216 -13.60 6.20 15.24
C GLY A 216 -13.96 5.07 14.27
N ILE A 217 -13.19 4.92 13.19
CA ILE A 217 -13.41 3.85 12.21
C ILE A 217 -13.19 2.44 12.78
N TYR A 218 -12.36 2.34 13.83
CA TYR A 218 -12.07 1.08 14.53
C TYR A 218 -13.29 0.53 15.30
N ARG A 219 -14.29 1.37 15.60
CA ARG A 219 -15.54 0.90 16.22
C ARG A 219 -16.31 -0.09 15.34
N PHE A 220 -16.12 -0.04 14.02
CA PHE A 220 -16.83 -0.88 13.06
C PHE A 220 -15.95 -1.99 12.47
N LEU A 221 -14.70 -1.62 12.12
CA LEU A 221 -13.73 -2.48 11.46
C LEU A 221 -12.49 -2.62 12.32
N ARG A 222 -12.03 -3.84 12.60
CA ARG A 222 -10.79 -4.03 13.37
C ARG A 222 -9.51 -3.88 12.55
N HIS A 223 -9.61 -4.03 11.22
CA HIS A 223 -8.49 -3.83 10.27
C HIS A 223 -8.83 -2.82 9.15
N PRO A 224 -9.23 -1.58 9.46
CA PRO A 224 -9.73 -0.64 8.46
C PRO A 224 -8.64 -0.18 7.47
N SER A 225 -7.36 -0.15 7.86
CA SER A 225 -6.25 0.17 6.96
C SER A 225 -6.06 -0.90 5.87
N TYR A 226 -6.30 -2.17 6.20
CA TYR A 226 -6.25 -3.31 5.28
C TYR A 226 -7.45 -3.33 4.35
N VAL A 227 -8.64 -3.04 4.86
CA VAL A 227 -9.84 -2.81 4.05
C VAL A 227 -9.57 -1.73 3.01
N GLY A 228 -9.07 -0.57 3.45
CA GLY A 228 -8.72 0.53 2.55
C GLY A 228 -7.71 0.11 1.48
N PHE A 229 -6.64 -0.61 1.83
CA PHE A 229 -5.67 -1.07 0.83
C PHE A 229 -6.24 -2.11 -0.14
N PHE A 230 -6.98 -3.09 0.37
CA PHE A 230 -7.56 -4.18 -0.41
C PHE A 230 -8.48 -3.62 -1.51
N TYR A 231 -9.46 -2.81 -1.13
CA TYR A 231 -10.40 -2.23 -2.10
C TYR A 231 -9.79 -1.14 -2.96
N TYR A 232 -8.79 -0.39 -2.46
CA TYR A 232 -8.03 0.56 -3.29
C TYR A 232 -7.34 -0.17 -4.45
N SER A 233 -6.62 -1.26 -4.16
CA SER A 233 -5.88 -2.02 -5.17
C SER A 233 -6.81 -2.57 -6.27
N ILE A 234 -7.98 -3.11 -5.90
CA ILE A 234 -9.01 -3.54 -6.86
C ILE A 234 -9.56 -2.35 -7.65
N GLY A 235 -9.88 -1.24 -6.98
CA GLY A 235 -10.44 -0.04 -7.61
C GLY A 235 -9.55 0.53 -8.70
N THR A 236 -8.23 0.54 -8.50
CA THR A 236 -7.28 0.99 -9.52
C THR A 236 -7.38 0.18 -10.82
N GLN A 237 -7.59 -1.14 -10.72
CA GLN A 237 -7.73 -2.02 -11.88
C GLN A 237 -9.09 -1.85 -12.57
N VAL A 238 -10.14 -1.60 -11.79
CA VAL A 238 -11.48 -1.29 -12.31
C VAL A 238 -11.47 0.03 -13.11
N VAL A 239 -10.75 1.06 -12.63
CA VAL A 239 -10.56 2.31 -13.39
C VAL A 239 -9.89 2.03 -14.73
N LEU A 240 -8.82 1.23 -14.72
CA LEU A 240 -8.11 0.83 -15.93
C LEU A 240 -8.88 -0.14 -16.82
N HIS A 241 -10.05 -0.64 -16.41
CA HIS A 241 -10.81 -1.69 -17.11
C HIS A 241 -9.97 -2.94 -17.39
N ASN A 242 -9.03 -3.26 -16.49
CA ASN A 242 -8.18 -4.43 -16.56
C ASN A 242 -8.91 -5.63 -15.94
N CYS A 243 -9.68 -6.37 -16.75
CA CYS A 243 -10.50 -7.46 -16.25
C CYS A 243 -9.66 -8.58 -15.60
N ILE A 244 -8.49 -8.88 -16.16
CA ILE A 244 -7.62 -9.95 -15.63
C ILE A 244 -6.98 -9.47 -14.33
N CYS A 245 -6.35 -8.30 -14.34
CA CYS A 245 -5.72 -7.74 -13.14
C CYS A 245 -6.72 -7.44 -12.02
N THR A 246 -7.97 -7.07 -12.30
CA THR A 246 -8.99 -6.92 -11.26
C THR A 246 -9.16 -8.23 -10.46
N VAL A 247 -9.25 -9.38 -11.14
CA VAL A 247 -9.37 -10.68 -10.47
C VAL A 247 -8.07 -11.06 -9.77
N VAL A 248 -6.92 -10.89 -10.44
CA VAL A 248 -5.61 -11.21 -9.87
C VAL A 248 -5.35 -10.39 -8.60
N PHE A 249 -5.61 -9.08 -8.61
CA PHE A 249 -5.43 -8.20 -7.45
C PHE A 249 -6.37 -8.58 -6.32
N ALA A 250 -7.65 -8.90 -6.62
CA ALA A 250 -8.59 -9.35 -5.62
C ALA A 250 -8.15 -10.66 -4.95
N LEU A 251 -7.74 -11.67 -5.73
CA LEU A 251 -7.30 -12.96 -5.19
C LEU A 251 -5.96 -12.86 -4.46
N ALA A 252 -4.99 -12.13 -5.01
CA ALA A 252 -3.69 -11.93 -4.37
C ALA A 252 -3.81 -11.14 -3.06
N GLY A 253 -4.57 -10.04 -3.07
CA GLY A 253 -4.85 -9.25 -1.87
C GLY A 253 -5.62 -10.05 -0.82
N TRP A 254 -6.60 -10.84 -1.23
CA TRP A 254 -7.36 -11.69 -0.31
C TRP A 254 -6.47 -12.76 0.31
N SER A 255 -5.66 -13.46 -0.51
CA SER A 255 -4.70 -14.47 -0.04
C SER A 255 -3.71 -13.86 0.96
N PHE A 256 -3.15 -12.69 0.66
CA PHE A 256 -2.25 -11.98 1.56
C PHE A 256 -2.91 -11.65 2.90
N PHE A 257 -4.07 -10.98 2.89
CA PHE A 257 -4.73 -10.57 4.13
C PHE A 257 -5.34 -11.74 4.91
N SER A 258 -5.77 -12.80 4.25
CA SER A 258 -6.29 -14.02 4.91
C SER A 258 -5.24 -14.71 5.78
N ARG A 259 -3.95 -14.54 5.46
CA ARG A 259 -2.83 -15.06 6.24
C ARG A 259 -2.29 -14.03 7.23
N ARG A 260 -2.19 -12.78 6.81
CA ARG A 260 -1.63 -11.68 7.62
C ARG A 260 -2.50 -11.34 8.82
N ILE A 261 -3.82 -11.24 8.62
CA ILE A 261 -4.74 -10.82 9.67
C ILE A 261 -4.72 -11.78 10.86
N PRO A 262 -4.92 -13.11 10.71
CA PRO A 262 -4.85 -14.02 11.85
C PRO A 262 -3.51 -13.99 12.59
N TYR A 263 -2.40 -13.81 11.85
CA TYR A 263 -1.08 -13.69 12.48
C TYR A 263 -0.99 -12.45 13.38
N GLU A 264 -1.45 -11.29 12.90
CA GLU A 264 -1.49 -10.05 13.68
C GLU A 264 -2.45 -10.12 14.86
N GLU A 265 -3.64 -10.72 14.67
CA GLU A 265 -4.62 -10.89 15.75
C GLU A 265 -4.07 -11.75 16.89
N ARG A 266 -3.25 -12.78 16.60
CA ARG A 266 -2.56 -13.55 17.65
C ARG A 266 -1.60 -12.70 18.47
N SER A 267 -0.82 -11.83 17.83
CA SER A 267 0.03 -10.87 18.54
C SER A 267 -0.82 -9.92 19.39
N LEU A 268 -1.93 -9.40 18.86
CA LEU A 268 -2.82 -8.50 19.61
C LEU A 268 -3.48 -9.19 20.82
N ILE A 269 -3.88 -10.46 20.69
CA ILE A 269 -4.36 -11.27 21.83
C ILE A 269 -3.25 -11.44 22.87
N HIS A 270 -2.02 -11.74 22.45
CA HIS A 270 -0.91 -11.86 23.39
C HIS A 270 -0.64 -10.56 24.18
N HIS A 271 -0.85 -9.39 23.55
CA HIS A 271 -0.54 -8.09 24.15
C HIS A 271 -1.66 -7.48 24.99
N PHE A 272 -2.92 -7.79 24.68
CA PHE A 272 -4.13 -7.16 25.25
C PHE A 272 -5.16 -8.16 25.82
N GLY A 273 -4.96 -9.47 25.61
CA GLY A 273 -5.79 -10.53 26.18
C GLY A 273 -7.29 -10.37 25.88
N ASP A 274 -8.10 -10.49 26.93
CA ASP A 274 -9.56 -10.44 26.87
C ASP A 274 -10.11 -9.14 26.28
N GLU A 275 -9.41 -8.01 26.46
CA GLU A 275 -9.82 -6.71 25.92
C GLU A 275 -9.90 -6.77 24.38
N TYR A 276 -8.92 -7.43 23.76
CA TYR A 276 -8.92 -7.64 22.31
C TYR A 276 -10.00 -8.63 21.87
N LEU A 277 -10.22 -9.71 22.63
CA LEU A 277 -11.26 -10.69 22.32
C LEU A 277 -12.66 -10.07 22.35
N GLU A 278 -12.95 -9.23 23.35
CA GLU A 278 -14.22 -8.48 23.43
C GLU A 278 -14.36 -7.50 22.25
N TYR A 279 -13.28 -6.80 21.93
CA TYR A 279 -13.24 -5.88 20.79
C TYR A 279 -13.43 -6.59 19.43
N ALA A 280 -12.77 -7.72 19.22
CA ALA A 280 -12.92 -8.53 18.02
C ALA A 280 -14.32 -9.13 17.91
N ASN A 281 -14.99 -9.35 19.05
CA ASN A 281 -16.35 -9.86 19.07
C ASN A 281 -17.40 -8.88 18.56
N ARG A 282 -17.21 -7.59 18.79
CA ARG A 282 -18.12 -6.50 18.39
C ARG A 282 -17.78 -5.84 17.04
N THR A 283 -16.72 -6.27 16.36
CA THR A 283 -16.23 -5.64 15.11
C THR A 283 -16.06 -6.65 13.97
N HIS A 284 -15.91 -6.14 12.74
CA HIS A 284 -15.73 -6.94 11.53
C HIS A 284 -14.33 -6.74 10.93
N VAL A 285 -13.84 -7.70 10.13
CA VAL A 285 -12.61 -7.49 9.34
C VAL A 285 -12.87 -6.54 8.17
N GLY A 286 -13.99 -6.72 7.46
CA GLY A 286 -14.36 -5.93 6.28
C GLY A 286 -13.87 -6.47 4.92
N ILE A 287 -13.00 -7.49 4.93
CA ILE A 287 -12.62 -8.25 3.74
C ILE A 287 -13.46 -9.54 3.70
N PRO A 288 -14.13 -9.88 2.58
CA PRO A 288 -15.01 -11.04 2.51
C PRO A 288 -14.30 -12.34 2.87
N PHE A 289 -15.00 -13.26 3.53
CA PHE A 289 -14.50 -14.61 3.87
C PHE A 289 -13.29 -14.68 4.81
N ILE A 290 -12.84 -13.56 5.38
CA ILE A 290 -11.86 -13.55 6.47
C ILE A 290 -12.63 -13.47 7.80
N SER A 291 -12.77 -14.61 8.48
CA SER A 291 -13.57 -14.75 9.70
C SER A 291 -12.69 -14.94 10.95
N LYS A 292 -13.32 -14.92 12.13
CA LYS A 292 -12.77 -15.11 13.49
C LYS A 292 -12.03 -16.44 13.75
N LYS A 293 -11.75 -17.23 12.71
CA LYS A 293 -11.34 -18.64 12.79
C LYS A 293 -9.93 -18.87 13.38
N GLY A 294 -9.29 -17.85 13.94
CA GLY A 294 -7.99 -17.91 14.64
C GLY A 294 -7.95 -17.11 15.95
N LEU A 295 -9.09 -16.71 16.51
CA LEU A 295 -9.17 -16.04 17.83
C LEU A 295 -9.15 -17.02 19.01
N VAL A 296 -9.24 -18.32 18.74
CA VAL A 296 -9.10 -19.37 19.77
C VAL A 296 -7.63 -19.75 19.76
N PRO A 297 -6.90 -19.61 20.88
CA PRO A 297 -5.59 -20.23 21.01
C PRO A 297 -5.77 -21.71 20.71
N GLU A 298 -4.96 -22.29 19.83
CA GLU A 298 -4.75 -23.73 19.91
C GLU A 298 -4.20 -23.96 21.31
N GLU A 299 -5.05 -24.42 22.23
CA GLU A 299 -4.57 -25.07 23.44
C GLU A 299 -3.58 -26.12 22.94
N GLU A 300 -2.34 -26.04 23.41
CA GLU A 300 -1.43 -27.17 23.37
C GLU A 300 -2.24 -28.36 23.85
N THR A 301 -2.61 -29.25 22.93
CA THR A 301 -3.06 -30.58 23.29
C THR A 301 -1.83 -31.29 23.85
N ASP A 302 -1.54 -31.02 25.11
CA ASP A 302 -0.76 -31.90 25.96
C ASP A 302 -1.48 -33.25 25.92
N GLN A 303 -0.94 -34.15 25.11
CA GLN A 303 -1.25 -35.56 25.20
C GLN A 303 -0.60 -36.08 26.47
N ASP A 304 -1.27 -35.82 27.59
CA ASP A 304 -1.15 -36.66 28.77
C ASP A 304 -1.89 -37.96 28.46
N SER A 305 -1.15 -38.94 27.92
CA SER A 305 -1.59 -40.33 27.90
C SER A 305 -0.60 -41.15 28.70
N ASP A 306 -1.01 -41.43 29.94
CA ASP A 306 -0.67 -42.57 30.77
C ASP A 306 0.28 -43.60 30.12
N ARG A 307 1.47 -43.72 30.71
CA ARG A 307 2.05 -45.03 30.97
C ARG A 307 3.00 -44.98 32.17
N ASN A 308 2.44 -45.34 33.33
CA ASN A 308 3.20 -45.98 34.40
C ASN A 308 3.85 -47.24 33.84
N GLU A 309 5.18 -47.33 33.91
CA GLU A 309 5.89 -48.59 34.10
C GLU A 309 7.27 -48.29 34.73
N GLU A 310 7.34 -48.61 36.03
CA GLU A 310 8.45 -49.24 36.74
C GLU A 310 9.90 -48.79 36.47
N GLY A 311 10.50 -48.20 37.52
CA GLY A 311 11.82 -48.58 38.04
C GLY A 311 13.05 -48.39 37.15
N VAL A 312 13.95 -47.49 37.56
CA VAL A 312 15.34 -47.86 37.94
C VAL A 312 16.03 -46.64 38.54
N GLU A 313 16.54 -46.89 39.73
CA GLU A 313 17.46 -46.12 40.55
C GLU A 313 18.75 -45.78 39.76
N GLN A 314 19.24 -44.54 39.80
CA GLN A 314 20.65 -44.25 40.09
C GLN A 314 20.94 -42.75 40.25
N THR A 315 21.22 -42.40 41.49
CA THR A 315 22.06 -41.29 41.94
C THR A 315 23.40 -41.27 41.19
N LEU A 316 23.83 -40.10 40.70
CA LEU A 316 25.25 -39.74 40.66
C LEU A 316 25.44 -38.22 40.56
N THR A 317 26.44 -37.80 41.31
CA THR A 317 26.81 -36.48 41.79
C THR A 317 27.53 -35.60 40.76
N LEU A 318 27.41 -34.28 40.98
CA LEU A 318 28.44 -33.22 40.85
C LEU A 318 29.38 -33.25 39.63
N GLU A 319 29.37 -32.18 38.84
CA GLU A 319 30.59 -31.38 38.63
C GLU A 319 30.24 -29.97 38.13
N GLN A 320 30.72 -28.97 38.88
CA GLN A 320 30.95 -27.61 38.41
C GLN A 320 32.12 -27.68 37.43
N ASP A 321 32.03 -26.95 36.32
CA ASP A 321 33.22 -26.38 35.69
C ASP A 321 32.86 -24.98 35.18
N ASP A 322 33.46 -24.00 35.84
CA ASP A 322 33.66 -22.66 35.33
C ASP A 322 34.60 -22.75 34.11
N ASN A 323 34.27 -22.07 33.01
CA ASN A 323 35.28 -21.39 32.21
C ASN A 323 34.66 -20.23 31.41
N ASP A 324 35.25 -19.09 31.70
CA ASP A 324 35.17 -17.78 31.07
C ASP A 324 35.73 -17.84 29.64
N ASP A 325 35.13 -17.11 28.69
CA ASP A 325 35.81 -16.49 27.54
C ASP A 325 34.84 -15.66 26.67
N GLY A 326 34.89 -14.35 26.88
CA GLY A 326 35.11 -13.29 25.86
C GLY A 326 34.39 -13.31 24.50
N CYS A 327 33.60 -12.24 24.28
CA CYS A 327 33.47 -11.43 23.06
C CYS A 327 32.92 -12.08 21.76
N GLY A 328 31.73 -11.62 21.33
CA GLY A 328 31.26 -11.72 19.95
C GLY A 328 29.99 -10.89 19.74
N GLY A 329 30.00 -10.02 18.72
CA GLY A 329 29.01 -8.97 18.50
C GLY A 329 27.55 -9.45 18.35
N VAL A 330 26.64 -8.63 18.84
CA VAL A 330 25.19 -8.78 18.64
C VAL A 330 24.82 -8.02 17.37
N ASP A 331 24.84 -8.75 16.25
CA ASP A 331 24.09 -8.36 15.05
C ASP A 331 22.63 -8.74 15.29
N ASN A 332 21.81 -7.77 15.71
CA ASN A 332 20.36 -7.90 15.74
C ASN A 332 19.79 -7.53 14.36
N ASP A 333 19.93 -8.44 13.40
CA ASP A 333 19.15 -8.45 12.16
C ASP A 333 17.95 -9.40 12.36
N ASP A 334 16.93 -8.94 13.09
CA ASP A 334 15.63 -9.62 13.18
C ASP A 334 14.52 -8.75 12.56
N ASP A 335 14.75 -8.27 11.33
CA ASP A 335 13.68 -7.86 10.43
C ASP A 335 13.27 -9.07 9.57
N VAL A 336 12.45 -9.95 10.15
CA VAL A 336 11.92 -11.12 9.44
C VAL A 336 10.88 -10.67 8.42
N VAL A 337 11.34 -10.38 7.21
CA VAL A 337 10.51 -10.21 6.01
C VAL A 337 10.16 -11.59 5.46
N ILE A 338 9.02 -12.17 5.89
CA ILE A 338 8.50 -13.38 5.25
C ILE A 338 7.80 -13.00 3.95
N VAL A 339 8.52 -13.12 2.84
CA VAL A 339 7.95 -13.13 1.49
C VAL A 339 7.28 -14.48 1.27
N ALA A 340 5.98 -14.47 0.96
CA ALA A 340 5.26 -15.64 0.53
C ALA A 340 5.80 -16.12 -0.83
N GLY A 341 6.45 -17.28 -0.83
CA GLY A 341 6.84 -17.99 -2.05
C GLY A 341 8.00 -18.93 -1.79
N ASP A 342 7.74 -20.06 -1.12
CA ASP A 342 8.33 -21.35 -1.49
C ASP A 342 7.65 -22.48 -0.70
N LEU A 343 6.83 -23.25 -1.41
CA LEU A 343 6.35 -24.57 -1.02
C LEU A 343 6.72 -25.51 -2.15
N VAL A 344 7.94 -26.05 -2.16
CA VAL A 344 8.27 -27.26 -2.94
C VAL A 344 9.38 -28.07 -2.24
N HIS A 345 8.97 -29.24 -1.76
CA HIS A 345 9.72 -30.47 -1.45
C HIS A 345 10.83 -30.47 -0.38
N SER A 346 10.45 -31.02 0.78
CA SER A 346 11.35 -31.86 1.56
C SER A 346 11.68 -33.14 0.80
N HIS A 347 12.97 -33.43 0.64
CA HIS A 347 13.45 -34.80 0.56
C HIS A 347 14.63 -34.94 1.52
N GLY A 348 14.40 -35.75 2.57
CA GLY A 348 15.45 -36.19 3.46
C GLY A 348 16.35 -37.22 2.78
N SER A 349 17.63 -37.13 3.06
CA SER A 349 18.58 -38.24 3.18
C SER A 349 19.84 -37.62 3.80
N GLY A 350 20.14 -37.87 5.07
CA GLY A 350 20.74 -39.14 5.46
C GLY A 350 22.27 -38.96 5.40
N GLY A 351 22.88 -38.68 6.54
CA GLY A 351 24.30 -38.34 6.63
C GLY A 351 25.25 -39.46 6.20
N LYS A 352 26.48 -39.06 5.89
CA LYS A 352 27.68 -39.84 6.20
C LYS A 352 28.91 -38.93 6.21
N LYS A 353 29.58 -38.90 7.36
CA LYS A 353 30.96 -38.47 7.56
C LYS A 353 31.88 -39.20 6.57
N THR A 354 32.89 -38.51 6.05
CA THR A 354 34.27 -39.01 5.97
C THR A 354 35.24 -37.89 5.56
N ASN A 355 36.24 -37.73 6.43
CA ASN A 355 37.58 -37.14 6.30
C ASN A 355 37.76 -35.66 5.95
#